data_AF-A0A7C4DX27-F1
#
_entry.id   AF-A0A7C4DX27-F1
#
_cell.length_a   1.000
_cell.length_b   1.000
_cell.length_c   1.000
_cell.angle_alpha   90.00
_cell.angle_beta   90.00
_cell.angle_gamma   90.00
#
_symmetry.space_group_name_H-M   'P 1'
#
loop_
_entity.id
_entity.type
_entity.pdbx_description
1 polymer ?
#
loop_
_entity_poly.entity_id
_entity_poly.type
_entity_poly.pdbx_seq_one_letter_code
_entity_poly.pdbx_strand_id
1 'polypeptide(L)' 'MKCSSCGRYTLRKDLCPKCGGKLKVPSPPKFSPQDRYGKYRRLLKKLQQAF' A
#
# COMPACT_ATOMS: atom_id res chain seq x y z
N MET A 1 1.19 -0.48 11.73
CA MET A 1 0.27 -0.78 10.60
C MET A 1 -0.92 0.17 10.60
N LYS A 2 -1.48 0.47 9.43
CA LYS A 2 -2.74 1.23 9.30
C LYS A 2 -3.78 0.33 8.65
N CYS A 3 -5.00 0.33 9.18
CA CYS A 3 -6.11 -0.41 8.58
C CYS A 3 -6.56 0.24 7.27
N SER A 4 -6.72 -0.55 6.21
CA SER A 4 -7.24 -0.07 4.93
C SER A 4 -8.74 0.25 4.96
N SER A 5 -9.50 -0.38 5.85
CA SER A 5 -10.96 -0.21 5.95
C SER A 5 -11.36 0.97 6.86
N CYS A 6 -10.79 1.07 8.06
CA CYS A 6 -11.18 2.08 9.05
C CYS A 6 -10.12 3.17 9.32
N GLY A 7 -8.93 3.08 8.70
CA GLY A 7 -7.88 4.10 8.85
C GLY A 7 -7.15 4.13 10.20
N ARG A 8 -7.51 3.29 11.18
CA ARG A 8 -6.88 3.27 12.51
C ARG A 8 -5.43 2.76 12.44
N TYR A 9 -4.55 3.40 13.19
CA TYR A 9 -3.18 2.95 13.41
C TYR A 9 -3.11 1.92 14.54
N THR A 10 -2.30 0.88 14.33
CA THR A 10 -2.15 -0.25 15.24
C THR A 10 -0.71 -0.77 15.19
N LEU A 11 -0.24 -1.39 16.27
CA LEU A 11 1.03 -2.12 16.30
C LEU A 11 0.89 -3.61 15.90
N ARG A 12 -0.36 -4.11 15.84
CA ARG A 12 -0.64 -5.47 15.37
C ARG A 12 -0.25 -5.62 13.90
N LYS A 13 0.11 -6.84 13.50
CA LYS A 13 0.53 -7.16 12.12
C LYS A 13 -0.51 -7.95 11.34
N ASP A 14 -1.47 -8.55 12.04
CA ASP A 14 -2.38 -9.54 11.45
C ASP A 14 -3.68 -8.86 10.98
N LEU A 15 -4.55 -8.47 11.92
CA LEU A 15 -5.87 -7.89 11.64
C LEU A 15 -6.12 -6.64 12.49
N CYS A 16 -6.96 -5.74 11.98
CA CYS A 16 -7.37 -4.57 12.74
C CYS A 16 -8.20 -4.98 13.97
N PRO A 17 -7.83 -4.56 15.19
CA PRO A 17 -8.57 -4.93 16.40
C PRO A 17 -9.98 -4.33 16.49
N LYS A 18 -10.29 -3.32 15.67
CA LYS A 18 -11.59 -2.63 15.67
C LYS A 18 -12.58 -3.21 14.66
N CYS A 19 -12.11 -3.49 13.43
CA CYS A 19 -13.00 -3.86 12.32
C CYS A 19 -12.60 -5.16 11.61
N GLY A 20 -11.52 -5.84 12.02
CA GLY A 20 -11.02 -7.04 11.34
C GLY A 20 -10.42 -6.78 9.94
N GLY A 21 -10.37 -5.53 9.47
CA GLY A 21 -9.83 -5.20 8.15
C GLY A 21 -8.33 -5.46 8.02
N LYS A 22 -7.88 -5.69 6.78
CA LYS A 22 -6.46 -5.90 6.45
C LYS A 22 -5.61 -4.70 6.86
N LEU A 23 -4.42 -5.01 7.35
CA LEU A 23 -3.44 -4.04 7.81
C LEU A 23 -2.39 -3.81 6.72
N LYS A 24 -2.07 -2.55 6.44
CA LYS A 24 -1.02 -2.15 5.50
C LYS A 24 0.06 -1.31 6.18
N VAL A 25 1.26 -1.35 5.64
CA VAL A 25 2.34 -0.45 6.07
C VAL A 25 1.94 0.98 5.69
N PRO A 26 1.84 1.91 6.65
CA PRO A 26 1.43 3.28 6.36
C PRO A 26 2.53 4.10 5.70
N SER A 27 3.79 3.75 5.94
CA SER A 27 4.92 4.42 5.31
C SER A 27 4.94 4.14 3.81
N PRO A 28 5.18 5.15 2.96
CA PRO A 28 5.41 4.92 1.54
C PRO A 28 6.68 4.08 1.33
N PRO A 29 6.80 3.41 0.17
CA PRO A 29 8.05 2.77 -0.22
C PRO A 29 9.17 3.80 -0.33
N LYS A 30 10.40 3.40 -0.01
CA LYS A 30 11.58 4.26 -0.13
C LYS A 30 11.77 4.70 -1.59
N PHE A 31 12.04 5.97 -1.80
CA PHE A 31 12.39 6.50 -3.12
C PHE A 31 13.86 6.19 -3.45
N SER A 32 14.12 5.84 -4.70
CA SER A 32 15.47 5.64 -5.24
C SER A 32 15.56 6.38 -6.58
N PRO A 33 16.57 7.25 -6.80
CA PRO A 33 16.72 7.96 -8.07
C PRO A 33 16.82 7.04 -9.28
N GLN A 34 17.40 5.85 -9.10
CA GLN A 34 17.57 4.86 -10.17
C GLN A 34 16.25 4.20 -10.61
N ASP A 35 15.22 4.17 -9.74
CA ASP A 35 13.89 3.59 -9.95
C ASP A 35 13.85 2.39 -10.93
N ARG A 36 14.55 1.29 -10.60
CA ARG A 36 14.73 0.13 -11.50
C ARG A 36 13.42 -0.42 -12.07
N TYR A 37 12.33 -0.35 -11.30
CA TYR A 37 11.01 -0.84 -11.70
C TYR A 37 10.06 0.27 -12.17
N GLY A 38 10.56 1.49 -12.39
CA GLY A 38 9.76 2.66 -12.76
C GLY A 38 8.98 2.48 -14.06
N LYS A 39 9.60 1.86 -15.08
CA LYS A 39 8.95 1.55 -16.37
C LYS A 39 7.72 0.66 -16.17
N TYR A 40 7.88 -0.46 -15.46
CA TYR A 40 6.81 -1.42 -15.19
C TYR A 40 5.71 -0.83 -14.32
N ARG A 41 6.08 -0.07 -13.28
CA ARG A 41 5.13 0.63 -12.41
C ARG A 41 4.24 1.60 -13.17
N ARG A 42 4.77 2.34 -14.16
CA ARG A 42 3.98 3.24 -15.01
C ARG A 42 3.09 2.48 -15.98
N LEU A 43 3.59 1.40 -16.59
CA LEU A 43 2.79 0.56 -17.48
C LEU A 43 1.59 -0.05 -16.76
N LEU A 44 1.79 -0.62 -15.56
CA LEU A 44 0.71 -1.19 -14.75
C LEU A 44 -0.36 -0.16 -14.39
N LYS A 45 0.04 1.07 -14.06
CA LYS A 45 -0.93 2.16 -13.82
C LYS A 45 -1.74 2.51 -15.06
N LYS A 46 -1.12 2.54 -16.24
CA LYS A 46 -1.83 2.78 -17.52
C LYS A 46 -2.82 1.65 -17.81
N LEU A 47 -2.42 0.40 -17.61
CA LEU A 47 -3.31 -0.75 -17.77
C LEU A 47 -4.51 -0.65 -16.84
N GLN A 48 -4.29 -0.37 -15.54
CA GLN A 48 -5.37 -0.18 -14.57
C GLN A 48 -6.35 0.94 -14.90
N GLN A 49 -5.94 1.94 -15.69
CA GLN A 49 -6.80 3.07 -16.11
C GLN A 49 -7.54 2.79 -17.41
N ALA A 50 -7.07 1.81 -18.20
CA ALA A 50 -7.69 1.43 -19.46
C ALA A 50 -8.81 0.38 -19.29
N PHE A 51 -8.94 -0.18 -18.08
CA PHE A 51 -10.06 -1.00 -17.63
C PHE A 51 -11.00 -0.15 -16.78
#